data_AF-A0A963WT51-F1
#
_entry.id   AF-A0A963WT51-F1
#
_cell.length_a   1.000
_cell.length_b   1.000
_cell.length_c   1.000
_cell.angle_alpha   90.00
_cell.angle_beta   90.00
_cell.angle_gamma   90.00
#
_symmetry.space_group_name_H-M   'P 1'
#
loop_
_entity.id
_entity.type
_entity.pdbx_description
1 polymer ?
#
loop_
_entity_poly.entity_id
_entity_poly.type
_entity_poly.pdbx_seq_one_letter_code
_entity_poly.pdbx_strand_id
1 'polypeptide(L)'
;MANVKIVDGADDAAIAAWLGDRLADALSQASGPIAISIPGGSTPFPILERLKDGSVDWSRVTVWPGDDRIVPEDHPASNTGKIRALLEPAGAMVATLEENATPPHFALVWLGMGADGHI
;
A
#
# COMPACT_ATOMS: atom_id res chain seq x y z
N MET A 1 -17.85 9.48 13.62
CA MET A 1 -17.18 8.69 14.68
C MET A 1 -16.67 7.42 14.03
N ALA A 2 -15.36 7.16 14.12
CA ALA A 2 -14.74 6.03 13.42
C ALA A 2 -15.15 4.70 14.07
N ASN A 3 -15.60 3.76 13.26
CA ASN A 3 -15.72 2.35 13.65
C ASN A 3 -14.30 1.79 13.79
N VAL A 4 -13.72 1.88 14.99
CA VAL A 4 -12.41 1.31 15.29
C VAL A 4 -12.57 -0.18 15.55
N LYS A 5 -11.86 -1.00 14.78
CA LYS A 5 -11.72 -2.44 15.00
C LYS A 5 -10.28 -2.74 15.37
N ILE A 6 -10.08 -3.30 16.56
CA ILE A 6 -8.79 -3.83 17.00
C ILE A 6 -8.77 -5.32 16.70
N VAL A 7 -7.68 -5.80 16.12
CA VAL A 7 -7.43 -7.21 15.85
C VAL A 7 -6.08 -7.57 16.49
N ASP A 8 -6.14 -8.21 17.65
CA ASP A 8 -4.95 -8.60 18.39
C ASP A 8 -4.29 -9.85 17.77
N GLY A 9 -2.97 -9.86 17.71
CA GLY A 9 -2.20 -11.05 17.29
C GLY A 9 -2.37 -11.46 15.83
N ALA A 10 -2.77 -10.54 14.93
CA ALA A 10 -2.81 -10.81 13.50
C ALA A 10 -1.40 -11.01 12.96
N ASP A 11 -1.16 -12.13 12.27
CA ASP A 11 0.08 -12.37 11.54
C ASP A 11 0.05 -11.74 10.14
N ASP A 12 1.17 -11.81 9.43
CA ASP A 12 1.31 -11.18 8.13
C ASP A 12 0.27 -11.68 7.11
N ALA A 13 -0.09 -12.97 7.17
CA ALA A 13 -1.05 -13.58 6.27
C ALA A 13 -2.49 -13.11 6.55
N ALA A 14 -2.85 -13.00 7.84
CA ALA A 14 -4.13 -12.48 8.26
C ALA A 14 -4.31 -11.00 7.87
N ILE A 15 -3.25 -10.20 8.01
CA ILE A 15 -3.26 -8.79 7.59
C ILE A 15 -3.40 -8.70 6.07
N ALA A 16 -2.62 -9.46 5.31
CA ALA A 16 -2.68 -9.50 3.85
C ALA A 16 -4.08 -9.91 3.35
N ALA A 17 -4.67 -10.96 3.91
CA ALA A 17 -6.02 -11.39 3.56
C ALA A 17 -7.05 -10.29 3.86
N TRP A 18 -6.96 -9.66 5.04
CA TRP A 18 -7.88 -8.59 5.42
C TRP A 18 -7.78 -7.38 4.48
N LEU A 19 -6.57 -6.97 4.11
CA LEU A 19 -6.34 -5.91 3.12
C LEU A 19 -6.87 -6.31 1.75
N GLY A 20 -6.61 -7.55 1.32
CA GLY A 20 -7.09 -8.10 0.05
C GLY A 20 -8.61 -8.01 -0.07
N ASP A 21 -9.35 -8.38 0.97
CA ASP A 21 -10.81 -8.25 1.00
C ASP A 21 -11.26 -6.79 0.84
N ARG A 22 -10.60 -5.83 1.53
CA ARG A 22 -10.95 -4.39 1.41
C ARG A 22 -10.69 -3.87 0.00
N LEU A 23 -9.60 -4.30 -0.63
CA LEU A 23 -9.28 -3.91 -1.99
C LEU A 23 -10.25 -4.54 -3.00
N ALA A 24 -10.62 -5.80 -2.82
CA ALA A 24 -11.63 -6.46 -3.64
C ALA A 24 -13.00 -5.76 -3.53
N ASP A 25 -13.41 -5.42 -2.30
CA ASP A 25 -14.63 -4.65 -2.04
C ASP A 25 -14.56 -3.30 -2.80
N ALA A 26 -13.48 -2.53 -2.66
CA ALA A 26 -13.30 -1.25 -3.33
C ALA A 26 -13.30 -1.35 -4.87
N LEU A 27 -12.60 -2.35 -5.42
CA LEU A 27 -12.54 -2.61 -6.86
C LEU A 27 -13.90 -2.99 -7.45
N SER A 28 -14.75 -3.67 -6.67
CA SER A 28 -16.11 -4.06 -7.09
C SER A 28 -17.06 -2.87 -7.21
N GLN A 29 -16.86 -1.82 -6.40
CA GLN A 29 -17.69 -0.62 -6.38
C GLN A 29 -17.18 0.47 -7.33
N ALA A 30 -15.91 0.42 -7.72
CA ALA A 30 -15.30 1.38 -8.62
C ALA A 30 -15.57 1.03 -10.10
N SER A 31 -16.00 2.03 -10.88
CA SER A 31 -16.11 1.93 -12.34
C SER A 31 -14.78 2.05 -13.08
N GLY A 32 -13.72 2.49 -12.40
CA GLY A 32 -12.36 2.66 -12.93
C GLY A 32 -11.29 2.11 -11.98
N PRO A 33 -10.02 2.48 -12.20
CA PRO A 33 -8.93 2.18 -11.28
C PRO A 33 -9.15 2.82 -9.91
N ILE A 34 -8.59 2.22 -8.87
CA ILE A 34 -8.53 2.80 -7.53
C ILE A 34 -7.10 3.21 -7.20
N ALA A 35 -6.95 4.19 -6.30
CA ALA A 35 -5.65 4.55 -5.73
C ALA A 35 -5.56 4.09 -4.28
N ILE A 36 -4.39 3.62 -3.85
CA ILE A 36 -4.10 3.27 -2.46
C ILE A 36 -2.79 3.90 -2.01
N SER A 37 -2.66 4.18 -0.72
CA SER A 37 -1.41 4.61 -0.10
C SER A 37 -0.90 3.53 0.85
N ILE A 38 0.39 3.19 0.74
CA ILE A 38 1.03 2.15 1.55
C ILE A 38 2.34 2.65 2.17
N PRO A 39 2.70 2.17 3.38
CA PRO A 39 3.96 2.52 4.01
C PRO A 39 5.08 1.64 3.49
N GLY A 40 6.32 2.13 3.56
CA GLY A 40 7.49 1.30 3.43
C GLY A 40 7.90 0.61 4.74
N GLY A 41 9.04 -0.08 4.72
CA GLY A 41 9.69 -0.60 5.92
C GLY A 41 9.60 -2.13 6.08
N SER A 42 10.24 -2.64 7.13
CA SER A 42 10.40 -4.08 7.34
C SER A 42 9.10 -4.81 7.69
N THR A 43 8.11 -4.11 8.26
CA THR A 43 6.82 -4.71 8.62
C THR A 43 5.86 -4.77 7.42
N PRO A 44 5.67 -3.70 6.62
CA PRO A 44 4.72 -3.75 5.52
C PRO A 44 5.15 -4.64 4.34
N PHE A 45 6.46 -4.73 4.02
CA PHE A 45 6.89 -5.46 2.82
C PHE A 45 6.56 -6.96 2.82
N PRO A 46 6.80 -7.75 3.89
CA PRO A 46 6.41 -9.17 3.93
C PRO A 46 4.89 -9.40 3.80
N ILE A 47 4.08 -8.47 4.32
CA ILE A 47 2.62 -8.50 4.18
C ILE A 47 2.22 -8.16 2.74
N LEU A 48 2.90 -7.17 2.13
CA LEU A 48 2.65 -6.76 0.75
C LEU A 48 2.98 -7.86 -0.26
N GLU A 49 4.04 -8.65 -0.02
CA GLU A 49 4.36 -9.84 -0.81
C GLU A 49 3.21 -10.85 -0.80
N ARG A 50 2.63 -11.12 0.37
CA ARG A 50 1.48 -12.02 0.52
C ARG A 50 0.22 -11.45 -0.14
N LEU A 51 0.00 -10.14 0.01
CA LEU A 51 -1.13 -9.44 -0.61
C LEU A 51 -1.02 -9.47 -2.14
N LYS A 52 0.20 -9.30 -2.68
CA LYS A 52 0.49 -9.38 -4.11
C LYS A 52 0.04 -10.72 -4.71
N ASP A 53 0.35 -11.82 -4.01
CA ASP A 53 0.04 -13.18 -4.44
C ASP A 53 -1.43 -13.59 -4.21
N GLY A 54 -2.23 -12.70 -3.62
CA GLY A 54 -3.67 -12.87 -3.43
C GLY A 54 -4.49 -12.61 -4.70
N SER A 55 -5.79 -12.35 -4.52
CA SER A 55 -6.77 -12.19 -5.62
C SER A 55 -6.99 -10.73 -6.06
N VAL A 56 -6.07 -9.82 -5.75
CA VAL A 56 -6.21 -8.40 -6.13
C VAL A 56 -5.89 -8.23 -7.61
N ASP A 57 -6.79 -7.58 -8.36
CA ASP A 57 -6.53 -7.16 -9.74
C ASP A 57 -5.65 -5.90 -9.75
N TRP A 58 -4.35 -6.10 -9.62
CA TRP A 58 -3.36 -5.03 -9.56
C TRP A 58 -3.35 -4.14 -10.80
N SER A 59 -3.79 -4.63 -11.96
CA SER A 59 -3.91 -3.82 -13.18
C SER A 59 -4.85 -2.61 -13.04
N ARG A 60 -5.73 -2.65 -12.02
CA ARG A 60 -6.68 -1.59 -11.68
C ARG A 60 -6.28 -0.80 -10.44
N VAL A 61 -5.05 -0.96 -9.94
CA VAL A 61 -4.59 -0.32 -8.72
C VAL A 61 -3.41 0.61 -9.01
N THR A 62 -3.56 1.87 -8.59
CA THR A 62 -2.45 2.82 -8.48
C THR A 62 -1.95 2.87 -7.05
N VAL A 63 -0.68 2.54 -6.83
CA VAL A 63 -0.06 2.48 -5.52
C VAL A 63 0.79 3.74 -5.31
N TRP A 64 0.56 4.41 -4.19
CA TRP A 64 1.32 5.57 -3.75
C TRP A 64 2.09 5.21 -2.48
N PRO A 65 3.40 5.47 -2.40
CA PRO A 65 4.10 5.48 -1.11
C PRO A 65 3.44 6.53 -0.20
N GLY A 66 3.24 6.21 1.09
CA GLY A 66 2.79 7.19 2.08
C GLY A 66 3.85 8.25 2.38
N ASP A 67 5.10 7.81 2.43
CA ASP A 67 6.31 8.59 2.59
C ASP A 67 7.46 7.98 1.78
N ASP A 68 8.50 8.77 1.51
CA ASP A 68 9.75 8.24 0.96
C ASP A 68 10.97 9.05 1.44
N ARG A 69 12.15 8.47 1.29
CA ARG A 69 13.44 9.16 1.45
C ARG A 69 13.75 9.91 0.15
N ILE A 70 14.33 11.10 0.28
CA ILE A 70 14.83 11.89 -0.86
C ILE A 70 16.14 11.28 -1.36
N VAL A 71 16.03 10.18 -2.09
CA VAL A 71 17.12 9.40 -2.69
C VAL A 71 16.69 8.87 -4.07
N PRO A 72 17.62 8.50 -4.96
CA PRO A 72 17.28 7.82 -6.22
C PRO A 72 16.44 6.55 -6.01
N GLU A 73 15.59 6.19 -6.98
CA GLU A 73 14.69 5.01 -6.86
C GLU A 73 15.45 3.68 -6.76
N ASP A 74 16.65 3.57 -7.33
CA ASP A 74 17.50 2.37 -7.22
C ASP A 74 18.21 2.26 -5.85
N HIS A 75 18.08 3.28 -5.00
CA HIS A 75 18.68 3.28 -3.68
C HIS A 75 17.93 2.32 -2.74
N PRO A 76 18.63 1.50 -1.91
CA PRO A 76 18.00 0.56 -0.97
C PRO A 76 17.08 1.17 0.08
N ALA A 77 17.07 2.50 0.24
CA ALA A 77 16.21 3.23 1.15
C ALA A 77 14.96 3.84 0.49
N SER A 78 14.81 3.73 -0.84
CA SER A 78 13.61 4.20 -1.54
C SER A 78 12.46 3.23 -1.30
N ASN A 79 11.37 3.73 -0.73
CA ASN A 79 10.10 3.03 -0.65
C ASN A 79 9.51 2.88 -2.06
N THR A 80 9.55 3.94 -2.88
CA THR A 80 9.06 3.92 -4.26
C THR A 80 9.71 2.79 -5.06
N GLY A 81 11.04 2.71 -5.06
CA GLY A 81 11.77 1.69 -5.81
C GLY A 81 11.41 0.25 -5.39
N LYS A 82 11.30 0.01 -4.08
CA LYS A 82 10.90 -1.31 -3.55
C LYS A 82 9.46 -1.68 -3.88
N ILE A 83 8.53 -0.74 -3.71
CA ILE A 83 7.11 -0.93 -4.05
C ILE A 83 6.97 -1.21 -5.55
N ARG A 84 7.70 -0.44 -6.37
CA ARG A 84 7.75 -0.60 -7.83
C ARG A 84 8.22 -1.99 -8.23
N ALA A 85 9.38 -2.41 -7.73
CA ALA A 85 9.94 -3.72 -8.00
C ALA A 85 9.02 -4.88 -7.59
N LEU A 86 8.20 -4.69 -6.55
CA LEU A 86 7.28 -5.70 -6.06
C LEU A 86 5.96 -5.75 -6.85
N LEU A 87 5.33 -4.60 -7.11
CA LEU A 87 3.94 -4.55 -7.60
C LEU A 87 3.78 -4.27 -9.09
N GLU A 88 4.75 -3.63 -9.75
CA GLU A 88 4.67 -3.46 -11.22
C GLU A 88 4.64 -4.80 -11.96
N PRO A 89 5.43 -5.83 -11.58
CA PRO A 89 5.32 -7.15 -12.21
C PRO A 89 3.93 -7.80 -12.05
N ALA A 90 3.16 -7.39 -11.03
CA ALA A 90 1.78 -7.84 -10.84
C ALA A 90 0.76 -7.00 -11.64
N GLY A 91 1.18 -5.89 -12.23
CA GLY A 91 0.36 -5.02 -13.08
C GLY A 91 -0.01 -3.67 -12.45
N ALA A 92 0.41 -3.39 -11.21
CA ALA A 92 0.10 -2.11 -10.56
C ALA A 92 0.85 -0.95 -11.21
N MET A 93 0.21 0.23 -11.23
CA MET A 93 0.92 1.49 -11.48
C MET A 93 1.48 2.01 -10.15
N VAL A 94 2.76 2.36 -10.10
CA VAL A 94 3.38 2.94 -8.90
C VAL A 94 3.69 4.42 -9.13
N ALA A 95 3.11 5.28 -8.31
CA ALA A 95 3.29 6.73 -8.35
C ALA A 95 4.57 7.15 -7.61
N THR A 96 5.25 8.15 -8.15
CA THR A 96 6.33 8.88 -7.48
C THR A 96 5.77 10.02 -6.64
N LEU A 97 6.34 10.23 -5.46
CA LEU A 97 6.00 11.39 -4.63
C LEU A 97 6.72 12.63 -5.14
N GLU A 98 5.95 13.69 -5.40
CA GLU A 98 6.44 15.00 -5.82
C GLU A 98 5.86 16.08 -4.91
N GLU A 99 6.63 17.13 -4.62
CA GLU A 99 6.28 18.17 -3.65
C GLU A 99 4.97 18.91 -3.99
N ASN A 100 4.63 19.00 -5.28
CA ASN A 100 3.43 19.68 -5.77
C ASN A 100 2.38 18.73 -6.35
N ALA A 101 2.49 17.42 -6.06
CA ALA A 101 1.51 16.44 -6.50
C ALA A 101 0.15 16.70 -5.81
N THR A 102 -0.93 16.56 -6.56
CA THR A 102 -2.29 16.47 -5.98
C THR A 102 -2.64 15.00 -5.81
N PRO A 103 -2.65 14.46 -4.58
CA PRO A 103 -2.98 13.06 -4.37
C PRO A 103 -4.45 12.81 -4.74
N PRO A 104 -4.77 11.64 -5.32
CA PRO A 104 -6.15 11.25 -5.60
C PRO A 104 -6.89 10.91 -4.31
N HIS A 105 -8.19 10.65 -4.43
CA HIS A 105 -8.91 9.97 -3.36
C HIS A 105 -8.40 8.53 -3.22
N PHE A 106 -7.89 8.18 -2.04
CA PHE A 106 -7.44 6.83 -1.75
C PHE A 106 -8.60 5.94 -1.29
N ALA A 107 -8.77 4.78 -1.93
CA ALA A 107 -9.70 3.75 -1.48
C ALA A 107 -9.23 3.08 -0.18
N LEU A 108 -7.92 3.06 0.05
CA LEU A 108 -7.29 2.52 1.26
C LEU A 108 -5.99 3.29 1.54
N VAL A 109 -5.80 3.66 2.81
CA VAL A 109 -4.55 4.23 3.33
C VAL A 109 -4.06 3.31 4.44
N TRP A 110 -2.91 2.69 4.23
CA TRP A 110 -2.23 1.89 5.24
C TRP A 110 -1.07 2.69 5.82
N LEU A 111 -1.04 2.80 7.15
CA LEU A 111 -0.05 3.55 7.89
C LEU A 111 0.73 2.62 8.82
N GLY A 112 2.01 2.92 8.99
CA GLY A 112 2.82 2.39 10.08
C GLY A 112 2.66 3.26 11.32
N MET A 113 3.09 2.76 12.49
CA MET A 113 3.24 3.60 13.66
C MET A 113 4.52 3.23 14.40
N GLY A 114 5.40 4.22 14.59
CA GLY A 114 6.61 4.07 15.40
C GLY A 114 6.29 3.93 16.89
N ALA A 115 7.27 3.45 17.68
CA ALA A 115 7.12 3.34 19.14
C ALA A 115 6.98 4.70 19.84
N ASP A 116 7.39 5.78 19.18
CA ASP A 116 7.24 7.19 19.55
C ASP A 116 5.94 7.82 19.01
N GLY A 117 5.12 7.05 18.27
CA GLY A 117 3.83 7.49 17.75
C GLY A 117 3.89 8.27 16.43
N HIS A 118 5.05 8.37 15.75
CA HIS A 118 5.07 8.89 14.38
C HIS A 118 4.33 7.93 13.44
N ILE A 119 3.75 8.50 12.38
CA ILE A 119 3.00 7.80 11.33
C ILE A 119 3.66 8.10 9.99
#